data_AF-A0A947KUJ3-F1
#
_entry.id   AF-A0A947KUJ3-F1
#
_cell.length_a   1.000
_cell.length_b   1.000
_cell.length_c   1.000
_cell.angle_alpha   90.00
_cell.angle_beta   90.00
_cell.angle_gamma   90.00
#
_symmetry.space_group_name_H-M   'P 1'
#
loop_
_entity.id
_entity.type
_entity.pdbx_description
1 polymer ?
#
loop_
_entity_poly.entity_id
_entity_poly.type
_entity_poly.pdbx_seq_one_letter_code
_entity_poly.pdbx_strand_id
1 'polypeptide(L)' 'MVEQVPTEVCDRCGEVTFSRETAEKVRRMVQAHSQPTRKVEVETFAFA' A
#
# COMPACT_ATOMS: atom_id res chain seq x y z
N MET A 1 -7.24 -2.80 2.51
CA MET A 1 -6.41 -2.54 1.32
C MET A 1 -6.30 -1.03 1.13
N VAL A 2 -5.13 -0.50 0.75
CA VAL A 2 -4.93 0.94 0.48
C VAL A 2 -4.79 1.10 -1.04
N GLU A 3 -5.57 2.00 -1.63
CA GLU A 3 -5.65 2.21 -3.08
C GLU A 3 -4.89 3.49 -3.52
N GLN A 4 -4.56 3.60 -4.82
CA GLN A 4 -3.96 4.79 -5.45
C GLN A 4 -2.61 5.27 -4.86
N VAL A 5 -1.75 4.32 -4.49
CA VAL A 5 -0.42 4.62 -3.95
C VAL A 5 0.56 4.88 -5.12
N PRO A 6 1.14 6.09 -5.26
CA PRO A 6 2.04 6.40 -6.38
C PRO A 6 3.36 5.64 -6.27
N THR A 7 3.76 5.00 -7.37
CA THR A 7 4.95 4.14 -7.46
C THR A 7 6.05 4.75 -8.32
N GLU A 8 7.31 4.54 -7.92
CA GLU A 8 8.52 4.82 -8.67
C GLU A 8 9.19 3.49 -9.03
N VAL A 9 9.75 3.37 -10.24
CA VAL A 9 10.50 2.17 -10.64
C VAL A 9 11.97 2.37 -10.26
N CYS A 10 12.54 1.41 -9.53
CA CYS A 10 13.95 1.44 -9.20
C CYS A 10 14.80 1.17 -10.44
N ASP A 11 15.64 2.12 -10.85
CA ASP A 11 16.51 1.98 -12.03
C ASP A 11 17.59 0.88 -11.91
N ARG A 12 17.79 0.31 -10.71
CA ARG A 12 18.80 -0.74 -10.46
C ARG A 12 18.25 -2.16 -10.50
N CYS A 13 17.07 -2.41 -9.95
CA CYS A 13 16.48 -3.76 -9.88
C CYS A 13 15.16 -3.88 -10.66
N GLY A 14 14.60 -2.78 -11.16
CA GLY A 14 13.32 -2.76 -11.85
C GLY A 14 12.11 -2.98 -10.94
N GLU A 15 12.33 -3.08 -9.62
CA GLU A 15 11.22 -3.23 -8.67
C GLU A 15 10.41 -1.94 -8.57
N VAL A 16 9.09 -2.13 -8.47
CA VAL A 16 8.14 -1.05 -8.22
C VAL A 16 8.23 -0.70 -6.73
N THR A 17 8.76 0.48 -6.46
CA THR A 17 8.98 0.99 -5.10
C THR A 17 8.08 2.20 -4.84
N PHE A 18 7.73 2.44 -3.58
CA PHE A 18 7.04 3.67 -3.20
C PHE A 18 8.05 4.70 -2.72
N SER A 19 7.86 5.96 -3.08
CA SER A 19 8.67 7.05 -2.52
C SER A 19 8.52 7.09 -0.99
N ARG A 20 9.53 7.61 -0.29
CA ARG A 20 9.50 7.75 1.18
C ARG A 20 8.27 8.54 1.66
N GLU A 21 7.92 9.61 0.94
CA GLU A 21 6.75 10.44 1.25
C GLU A 21 5.46 9.60 1.20
N THR A 22 5.31 8.80 0.15
CA THR A 22 4.16 7.94 -0.07
C THR A 22 4.06 6.86 1.01
N ALA A 23 5.18 6.21 1.33
CA ALA A 23 5.23 5.21 2.41
C ALA A 23 4.81 5.80 3.76
N GLU A 24 5.26 7.02 4.09
CA GLU A 24 4.88 7.70 5.33
C GLU A 24 3.40 8.11 5.37
N LYS A 25 2.82 8.55 4.25
CA LYS A 25 1.38 8.83 4.16
C LYS A 25 0.57 7.57 4.44
N VAL A 26 0.91 6.45 3.79
CA VAL A 26 0.23 5.16 4.00
C VAL A 26 0.35 4.70 5.45
N ARG A 27 1.55 4.79 6.04
CA ARG A 27 1.80 4.44 7.44
C ARG A 27 0.88 5.21 8.40
N ARG A 28 0.73 6.52 8.19
CA ARG A 28 -0.16 7.36 9.02
C ARG A 28 -1.63 7.00 8.85
N MET A 29 -2.10 6.73 7.64
CA MET A 29 -3.50 6.30 7.42
C MET A 29 -3.82 5.00 8.16
N VAL A 30 -2.93 4.01 8.10
CA VAL A 30 -3.13 2.72 8.78
C VAL A 30 -3.11 2.90 10.31
N GLN A 31 -2.15 3.66 10.84
CA GLN A 31 -2.00 3.85 12.29
C GLN A 31 -3.06 4.77 12.90
N ALA A 32 -3.55 5.76 12.16
CA ALA A 32 -4.55 6.71 12.65
C ALA A 32 -5.96 6.10 12.81
N HIS A 33 -6.14 4.79 12.50
CA HIS A 33 -7.44 4.12 12.51
C HIS A 33 -8.49 4.88 11.68
N SER A 34 -8.05 5.62 10.66
CA SER A 34 -8.95 6.38 9.80
C SER A 34 -9.93 5.41 9.14
N GLN A 35 -11.22 5.73 9.16
CA GLN A 35 -12.23 4.88 8.55
C GLN A 35 -11.95 4.78 7.04
N PRO A 36 -11.82 3.56 6.49
CA PRO A 36 -11.64 3.38 5.06
C PRO A 36 -12.90 3.83 4.34
N THR A 37 -12.73 4.58 3.25
CA THR A 37 -13.84 5.02 2.38
C THR A 37 -14.52 3.87 1.66
N ARG A 38 -13.82 2.74 1.50
CA ARG A 38 -14.33 1.51 0.90
C ARG A 38 -13.76 0.28 1.61
N LYS A 39 -14.61 -0.72 1.83
CA LYS A 39 -14.21 -2.05 2.31
C LYS A 39 -14.54 -3.08 1.24
N VAL A 40 -13.61 -4.00 1.03
CA VAL A 40 -13.77 -5.13 0.10
C VAL A 40 -13.37 -6.37 0.87
N GLU A 41 -14.27 -7.35 0.93
CA GLU A 41 -14.00 -8.67 1.47
C GLU A 41 -13.48 -9.55 0.34
N VAL A 42 -12.37 -10.24 0.58
CA VAL A 42 -11.76 -11.15 -0.39
C VAL A 42 -11.33 -12.41 0.33
N GLU A 43 -11.57 -13.57 -0.27
CA GLU A 43 -11.14 -14.85 0.27
C GLU A 43 -9.61 -14.95 0.17
N THR A 44 -8.95 -15.19 1.30
CA THR A 44 -7.50 -15.37 1.35
C THR A 44 -7.16 -16.84 1.22
N PHE A 45 -6.38 -17.21 0.21
CA PHE A 45 -5.80 -18.54 0.10
C PHE A 45 -4.48 -18.58 0.86
N ALA A 46 -4.30 -19.58 1.72
CA ALA A 46 -3.00 -19.85 2.34
C ALA A 46 -2.12 -20.63 1.34
N PHE A 47 -0.92 -20.14 1.06
CA PHE A 47 0.09 -20.94 0.39
C PHE A 47 0.71 -21.89 1.41
N ALA A 48 0.67 -23.20 1.12
CA ALA A 48 1.20 -24.29 1.95
C ALA A 48 2.71 -24.48 1.72
#